data_AF-A0A830CSI1-F1
#
_entry.id   AF-A0A830CSI1-F1
#
_cell.length_a   1.000
_cell.length_b   1.000
_cell.length_c   1.000
_cell.angle_alpha   90.00
_cell.angle_beta   90.00
_cell.angle_gamma   90.00
#
_symmetry.space_group_name_H-M   'P 1'
#
loop_
_entity.id
_entity.type
_entity.pdbx_description
1 polymer ?
#
loop_
_entity_poly.entity_id
_entity_poly.type
_entity_poly.pdbx_seq_one_letter_code
_entity_poly.pdbx_strand_id
1 'polypeptide(L)'
;MFPLNLRITQSLHNKGIWTEEQVEAWKPIVDAVHAKGAVFFCQIWHVGRVSNTGFQPNGQAPISCTDKGLTPQIRANDLDLDEFTPPRRLRTDEIPQIVNDFRVAARNAIEADQFLKDQVNDRTDQYGGSLENRCRFAFEIIEAVTNEIGAHRVGIRLSPFADYSECGDSNPQALGLYMAEALNKYGLLYCHMVEPRMRTVGAKTECEDSLVPMRKAFEGTFIVVGGYDREDGNKAVDENRADLVAYGRHFLANPDLPKRFEINAPLNKYNRDTFYTEDPVVGYTDYPFLEEIA
;
A
#
# COMPACT_ATOMS: atom_id res chain seq x y z
N MET A 1 3.87 -8.10 -4.88
CA MET A 1 3.39 -6.73 -5.09
C MET A 1 4.54 -5.79 -4.77
N PHE A 2 5.03 -5.04 -5.75
CA PHE A 2 6.07 -4.03 -5.54
C PHE A 2 5.42 -2.63 -5.66
N PRO A 3 5.74 -1.68 -4.76
CA PRO A 3 5.25 -0.31 -4.89
C PRO A 3 5.93 0.39 -6.07
N LEU A 4 5.14 1.16 -6.81
CA LEU A 4 5.54 1.87 -8.01
C LEU A 4 5.17 3.35 -7.86
N ASN A 5 6.16 4.24 -7.94
CA ASN A 5 5.91 5.65 -7.67
C ASN A 5 5.23 6.36 -8.85
N LEU A 6 4.55 7.47 -8.55
CA LEU A 6 4.09 8.47 -9.50
C LEU A 6 5.16 9.56 -9.75
N ARG A 7 4.96 10.32 -10.84
CA ARG A 7 5.82 11.42 -11.32
C ARG A 7 6.20 12.47 -10.27
N ILE A 8 5.45 12.54 -9.18
CA ILE A 8 5.50 13.59 -8.16
C ILE A 8 6.32 13.15 -6.94
N THR A 9 6.83 11.92 -6.87
CA THR A 9 7.50 11.40 -5.65
C THR A 9 8.67 10.47 -5.98
N GLN A 10 9.90 11.00 -6.11
CA GLN A 10 11.10 10.21 -6.46
C GLN A 10 11.97 9.89 -5.24
N SER A 11 11.69 8.84 -4.47
CA SER A 11 12.79 8.23 -3.69
C SER A 11 13.83 7.65 -4.66
N LEU A 12 15.12 7.86 -4.38
CA LEU A 12 16.23 7.74 -5.36
C LEU A 12 16.35 6.37 -6.08
N HIS A 13 15.70 5.31 -5.59
CA HIS A 13 15.81 3.95 -6.14
C HIS A 13 14.44 3.27 -6.39
N ASN A 14 13.31 3.94 -6.11
CA ASN A 14 12.01 3.35 -6.44
C ASN A 14 11.77 3.41 -7.95
N LYS A 15 11.29 2.31 -8.52
CA LYS A 15 10.85 2.27 -9.91
C LYS A 15 9.62 3.16 -10.11
N GLY A 16 9.51 3.75 -11.30
CA GLY A 16 8.35 4.51 -11.76
C GLY A 16 7.52 3.75 -12.79
N ILE A 17 6.36 4.29 -13.16
CA ILE A 17 5.48 3.74 -14.19
C ILE A 17 4.68 4.81 -14.96
N TRP A 18 5.29 5.97 -15.20
CA TRP A 18 4.67 7.12 -15.89
C TRP A 18 5.37 7.52 -17.21
N THR A 19 6.49 6.86 -17.57
CA THR A 19 7.13 7.00 -18.89
C THR A 19 7.05 5.70 -19.68
N GLU A 20 7.11 5.79 -21.01
CA GLU A 20 7.16 4.62 -21.90
C GLU A 20 8.38 3.74 -21.60
N GLU A 21 9.56 4.34 -21.41
CA GLU A 21 10.78 3.65 -21.00
C GLU A 21 10.61 2.83 -19.70
N GLN A 22 9.91 3.39 -18.70
CA GLN A 22 9.59 2.67 -17.48
C GLN A 22 8.66 1.48 -17.76
N VAL A 23 7.62 1.66 -18.59
CA VAL A 23 6.71 0.57 -18.98
C VAL A 23 7.48 -0.55 -19.70
N GLU A 24 8.35 -0.23 -20.65
CA GLU A 24 9.19 -1.22 -21.34
C GLU A 24 10.12 -1.96 -20.38
N ALA A 25 10.71 -1.26 -19.39
CA ALA A 25 11.56 -1.87 -18.36
C ALA A 25 10.80 -2.84 -17.42
N TRP A 26 9.47 -2.70 -17.30
CA TRP A 26 8.63 -3.61 -16.51
C TRP A 26 8.18 -4.86 -17.25
N LYS A 27 8.00 -4.80 -18.58
CA LYS A 27 7.58 -5.96 -19.38
C LYS A 27 8.39 -7.24 -19.11
N PRO A 28 9.74 -7.27 -19.17
CA PRO A 28 10.48 -8.51 -18.93
C PRO A 28 10.32 -9.06 -17.51
N ILE A 29 10.02 -8.21 -16.51
CA ILE A 29 9.74 -8.63 -15.13
C ILE A 29 8.36 -9.31 -15.07
N VAL A 30 7.36 -8.68 -15.69
CA VAL A 30 5.99 -9.21 -15.77
C VAL A 30 5.96 -10.53 -16.56
N ASP A 31 6.66 -10.58 -17.70
CA ASP A 31 6.78 -11.78 -18.54
C ASP A 31 7.48 -12.93 -17.80
N ALA A 32 8.54 -12.66 -17.03
CA ALA A 32 9.21 -13.66 -16.22
C ALA A 32 8.32 -14.22 -15.09
N VAL A 33 7.40 -13.41 -14.54
CA VAL A 33 6.41 -13.86 -13.55
C VAL A 33 5.30 -14.69 -14.22
N HIS A 34 4.79 -14.23 -15.36
CA HIS A 34 3.79 -14.96 -16.14
C HIS A 34 4.31 -16.30 -16.68
N ALA A 35 5.59 -16.37 -17.08
CA ALA A 35 6.26 -17.60 -17.51
C ALA A 35 6.35 -18.66 -16.39
N LYS A 36 6.26 -18.25 -15.12
CA LYS A 36 6.15 -19.14 -13.95
C LYS A 36 4.69 -19.44 -13.55
N GLY A 37 3.71 -19.03 -14.36
CA GLY A 37 2.28 -19.26 -14.11
C GLY A 37 1.67 -18.40 -13.00
N ALA A 38 2.39 -17.38 -12.51
CA ALA A 38 1.92 -16.49 -11.45
C ALA A 38 1.25 -15.23 -12.00
N VAL A 39 0.37 -14.62 -11.20
CA VAL A 39 -0.30 -13.35 -11.54
C VAL A 39 0.47 -12.17 -10.95
N PHE A 40 0.65 -11.09 -11.72
CA PHE A 40 1.34 -9.88 -11.28
C PHE A 40 0.38 -8.69 -11.11
N PHE A 41 0.37 -8.10 -9.91
CA PHE A 41 -0.26 -6.80 -9.64
C PHE A 41 0.81 -5.76 -9.28
N CYS A 42 0.75 -4.63 -9.98
CA CYS A 42 1.38 -3.39 -9.58
C CYS A 42 0.62 -2.80 -8.37
N GLN A 43 1.31 -1.98 -7.56
CA GLN A 43 0.71 -1.07 -6.59
C GLN A 43 1.24 0.32 -6.93
N ILE A 44 0.40 1.30 -7.24
CA ILE A 44 0.89 2.67 -7.42
C ILE A 44 0.91 3.39 -6.10
N TRP A 45 1.86 4.29 -5.99
CA TRP A 45 2.10 5.04 -4.79
C TRP A 45 2.26 6.52 -5.09
N HIS A 46 1.66 7.32 -4.23
CA HIS A 46 1.92 8.75 -4.12
C HIS A 46 2.21 9.05 -2.64
N VAL A 47 3.48 9.19 -2.27
CA VAL A 47 3.91 9.29 -0.85
C VAL A 47 3.43 10.57 -0.14
N GLY A 48 2.94 11.56 -0.90
CA GLY A 48 2.39 12.80 -0.36
C GLY A 48 3.43 13.59 0.45
N ARG A 49 3.10 13.93 1.71
CA ARG A 49 4.03 14.63 2.61
C ARG A 49 5.24 13.81 3.10
N VAL A 50 5.28 12.49 2.86
CA VAL A 50 6.39 11.61 3.28
C VAL A 50 7.54 11.67 2.25
N SER A 51 8.09 12.87 2.00
CA SER A 51 9.09 13.14 0.96
C SER A 51 9.99 14.34 1.31
N ASN A 52 11.04 14.55 0.53
CA ASN A 52 11.92 15.71 0.59
C ASN A 52 11.99 16.47 -0.73
N THR A 53 12.44 17.73 -0.72
CA THR A 53 12.67 18.52 -1.96
C THR A 53 13.63 17.83 -2.93
N GLY A 54 14.66 17.14 -2.44
CA GLY A 54 15.59 16.37 -3.28
C GLY A 54 14.94 15.22 -4.07
N PHE A 55 13.71 14.86 -3.72
CA PHE A 55 12.89 13.82 -4.36
C PHE A 55 11.75 14.40 -5.22
N GLN A 56 11.70 15.73 -5.36
CA GLN A 56 10.63 16.46 -6.03
C GLN A 56 11.13 17.09 -7.33
N PRO A 57 10.33 17.08 -8.42
CA PRO A 57 10.68 17.73 -9.66
C PRO A 57 11.07 19.20 -9.44
N ASN A 58 12.27 19.59 -9.90
CA ASN A 58 12.84 20.93 -9.75
C ASN A 58 13.02 21.40 -8.28
N GLY A 59 13.15 20.48 -7.32
CA GLY A 59 13.36 20.83 -5.91
C GLY A 59 12.13 21.42 -5.21
N GLN A 60 10.92 21.20 -5.74
CA GLN A 60 9.67 21.71 -5.16
C GLN A 60 9.37 21.10 -3.78
N ALA A 61 8.50 21.73 -3.00
CA ALA A 61 7.97 21.12 -1.78
C ALA A 61 7.07 19.91 -2.13
N PRO A 62 7.10 18.81 -1.35
CA PRO A 62 6.14 17.71 -1.46
C PRO A 62 4.70 18.20 -1.43
N ILE A 63 3.75 17.50 -2.05
CA ILE A 63 2.33 17.88 -2.03
C ILE A 63 1.50 17.00 -1.10
N SER A 64 0.49 17.56 -0.43
CA SER A 64 -0.43 16.81 0.44
C SER A 64 -1.80 17.48 0.56
N CYS A 65 -2.74 16.84 1.27
CA CYS A 65 -4.02 17.44 1.67
C CYS A 65 -3.83 18.63 2.64
N THR A 66 -2.70 18.64 3.37
CA THR A 66 -2.29 19.63 4.39
C THR A 66 -0.93 20.28 4.08
N ASP A 67 -0.62 21.37 4.76
CA ASP A 67 0.69 22.04 4.86
C ASP A 67 1.44 21.69 6.17
N LYS A 68 0.87 20.85 7.04
CA LYS A 68 1.54 20.32 8.23
C LYS A 68 2.74 19.44 7.85
N GLY A 69 3.92 19.84 8.31
CA GLY A 69 5.14 19.01 8.26
C GLY A 69 5.02 17.70 9.04
N LEU A 70 6.07 16.88 8.96
CA LEU A 70 6.26 15.66 9.73
C LEU A 70 7.46 15.83 10.66
N THR A 71 7.39 15.26 11.86
CA THR A 71 8.59 15.05 12.69
C THR A 71 9.48 13.95 12.08
N PRO A 72 10.80 13.95 12.35
CA PRO A 72 11.68 12.91 11.85
C PRO A 72 11.21 11.51 12.29
N GLN A 73 11.19 10.57 11.34
CA GLN A 73 10.72 9.20 11.58
C GLN A 73 11.91 8.23 11.51
N ILE A 74 11.90 7.19 12.35
CA ILE A 74 12.86 6.10 12.23
C ILE A 74 12.54 5.31 10.96
N ARG A 75 13.55 5.06 10.13
CA ARG A 75 13.44 4.25 8.92
C ARG A 75 13.04 2.81 9.26
N ALA A 76 12.44 2.14 8.28
CA ALA A 76 12.03 0.73 8.42
C ALA A 76 13.21 -0.29 8.47
N ASN A 77 14.46 0.19 8.52
CA ASN A 77 15.65 -0.58 8.90
C ASN A 77 15.98 -0.48 10.41
N ASP A 78 15.19 0.26 11.19
CA ASP A 78 15.35 0.53 12.63
C ASP A 78 16.67 1.25 13.01
N LEU A 79 17.42 1.82 12.05
CA LEU A 79 18.76 2.40 12.23
C LEU A 79 18.87 3.90 11.91
N ASP A 80 18.24 4.36 10.83
CA ASP A 80 18.37 5.74 10.35
C ASP A 80 17.14 6.61 10.73
N LEU A 81 17.31 7.93 10.74
CA LEU A 81 16.22 8.91 10.80
C LEU A 81 16.00 9.54 9.42
N ASP A 82 14.77 9.50 8.94
CA ASP A 82 14.33 10.35 7.82
C ASP A 82 13.82 11.69 8.36
N GLU A 83 14.44 12.77 7.92
CA GLU A 83 13.86 14.12 7.97
C GLU A 83 12.91 14.32 6.77
N PHE A 84 11.92 15.21 6.92
CA PHE A 84 10.93 15.50 5.88
C PHE A 84 10.81 16.99 5.61
N THR A 85 10.67 17.35 4.33
CA THR A 85 10.39 18.73 3.94
C THR A 85 8.90 19.04 4.22
N PRO A 86 8.57 20.18 4.85
CA PRO A 86 7.18 20.62 4.99
C PRO A 86 6.43 20.62 3.65
N PRO A 87 5.24 19.99 3.57
CA PRO A 87 4.51 19.88 2.32
C PRO A 87 3.82 21.19 1.96
N ARG A 88 3.55 21.36 0.66
CA ARG A 88 2.59 22.31 0.14
C ARG A 88 1.22 21.66 0.08
N ARG A 89 0.23 22.31 0.69
CA ARG A 89 -1.19 21.98 0.51
C ARG A 89 -1.60 22.05 -0.96
N LEU A 90 -2.21 20.99 -1.49
CA LEU A 90 -2.84 21.00 -2.81
C LEU A 90 -3.98 22.01 -2.86
N ARG A 91 -3.99 22.85 -3.89
CA ARG A 91 -5.17 23.68 -4.19
C ARG A 91 -6.27 22.82 -4.81
N THR A 92 -7.51 23.24 -4.64
CA THR A 92 -8.69 22.53 -5.15
C THR A 92 -8.67 22.36 -6.68
N ASP A 93 -8.09 23.31 -7.41
CA ASP A 93 -7.91 23.27 -8.88
C ASP A 93 -6.82 22.29 -9.36
N GLU A 94 -5.92 21.84 -8.48
CA GLU A 94 -4.86 20.88 -8.83
C GLU A 94 -5.33 19.42 -8.73
N ILE A 95 -6.31 19.15 -7.86
CA ILE A 95 -6.78 17.78 -7.56
C ILE A 95 -7.22 17.02 -8.83
N PRO A 96 -7.98 17.59 -9.79
CA PRO A 96 -8.34 16.91 -11.03
C PRO A 96 -7.13 16.45 -11.87
N GLN A 97 -6.02 17.21 -11.85
CA GLN A 97 -4.78 16.78 -12.52
C GLN A 97 -4.14 15.61 -11.80
N ILE A 98 -4.15 15.59 -10.45
CA ILE A 98 -3.64 14.45 -9.67
C ILE A 98 -4.47 13.20 -9.94
N VAL A 99 -5.81 13.30 -9.98
CA VAL A 99 -6.71 12.21 -10.36
C VAL A 99 -6.39 11.71 -11.78
N ASN A 100 -6.10 12.60 -12.73
CA ASN A 100 -5.68 12.21 -14.07
C ASN A 100 -4.28 11.56 -14.12
N ASP A 101 -3.32 12.03 -13.32
CA ASP A 101 -1.98 11.42 -13.22
C ASP A 101 -2.09 10.01 -12.64
N PHE A 102 -2.94 9.81 -11.62
CA PHE A 102 -3.35 8.48 -11.18
C PHE A 102 -3.98 7.71 -12.33
N ARG A 103 -5.01 8.20 -13.04
CA ARG A 103 -5.63 7.48 -14.17
C ARG A 103 -4.60 6.98 -15.21
N VAL A 104 -3.71 7.87 -15.67
CA VAL A 104 -2.69 7.55 -16.67
C VAL A 104 -1.74 6.46 -16.16
N ALA A 105 -1.25 6.60 -14.93
CA ALA A 105 -0.36 5.62 -14.35
C ALA A 105 -1.11 4.33 -13.94
N ALA A 106 -2.40 4.42 -13.62
CA ALA A 106 -3.27 3.35 -13.14
C ALA A 106 -3.91 2.51 -14.25
N ARG A 107 -3.57 2.83 -15.50
CA ARG A 107 -3.24 1.81 -16.52
C ARG A 107 -2.30 0.69 -15.98
N ASN A 108 -1.74 0.84 -14.76
CA ASN A 108 -1.07 -0.15 -13.92
C ASN A 108 -1.73 -0.39 -12.50
N ALA A 109 -1.79 0.58 -11.55
CA ALA A 109 -2.42 0.42 -10.19
C ALA A 109 -2.71 1.74 -9.39
N ILE A 110 -2.97 1.70 -8.04
CA ILE A 110 -3.41 2.86 -7.18
C ILE A 110 -3.01 2.76 -5.65
N GLU A 111 -2.85 3.90 -4.92
CA GLU A 111 -2.95 4.08 -3.43
C GLU A 111 -3.23 5.58 -3.03
N ALA A 112 -3.95 5.89 -1.91
CA ALA A 112 -4.41 7.27 -1.58
C ALA A 112 -4.62 7.69 -0.09
N ASP A 113 -3.87 7.17 0.89
CA ASP A 113 -4.23 7.22 2.35
C ASP A 113 -4.37 8.63 3.01
N GLN A 114 -3.53 9.62 2.70
CA GLN A 114 -3.48 10.92 3.45
C GLN A 114 -4.76 11.77 3.38
N PHE A 115 -5.58 11.63 2.33
CA PHE A 115 -6.87 12.32 2.27
C PHE A 115 -7.94 11.61 3.13
N LEU A 116 -7.80 10.31 3.36
CA LEU A 116 -8.82 9.52 4.04
C LEU A 116 -8.95 9.86 5.52
N LYS A 117 -7.90 10.37 6.19
CA LYS A 117 -7.78 10.40 7.65
C LYS A 117 -7.77 11.81 8.26
N ASP A 118 -8.54 12.03 9.33
CA ASP A 118 -8.83 13.37 9.85
C ASP A 118 -7.73 14.06 10.65
N GLN A 119 -6.76 13.34 11.23
CA GLN A 119 -5.63 13.98 11.93
C GLN A 119 -4.73 14.76 10.96
N VAL A 120 -4.68 14.31 9.70
CA VAL A 120 -3.93 14.94 8.60
C VAL A 120 -4.82 15.84 7.75
N ASN A 121 -5.97 15.34 7.29
CA ASN A 121 -6.86 16.06 6.38
C ASN A 121 -7.70 17.12 7.10
N ASP A 122 -7.09 18.28 7.29
CA ASP A 122 -7.63 19.52 7.86
C ASP A 122 -8.23 20.48 6.80
N ARG A 123 -8.61 19.97 5.63
CA ARG A 123 -9.25 20.79 4.59
C ARG A 123 -10.69 21.17 4.96
N THR A 124 -11.09 22.35 4.51
CA THR A 124 -12.46 22.91 4.67
C THR A 124 -13.24 22.98 3.36
N ASP A 125 -12.67 22.49 2.26
CA ASP A 125 -13.35 22.35 0.96
C ASP A 125 -14.06 20.99 0.83
N GLN A 126 -14.58 20.67 -0.36
CA GLN A 126 -15.30 19.42 -0.60
C GLN A 126 -14.46 18.14 -0.46
N TYR A 127 -13.15 18.26 -0.17
CA TYR A 127 -12.22 17.15 0.05
C TYR A 127 -11.80 16.99 1.53
N GLY A 128 -12.43 17.70 2.47
CA GLY A 128 -12.19 17.50 3.92
C GLY A 128 -13.39 17.76 4.83
N GLY A 129 -13.15 17.65 6.13
CA GLY A 129 -14.17 17.73 7.17
C GLY A 129 -14.97 16.42 7.30
N SER A 130 -16.08 16.30 6.56
CA SER A 130 -16.96 15.12 6.65
C SER A 130 -16.28 13.85 6.13
N LEU A 131 -16.73 12.69 6.63
CA LEU A 131 -16.21 11.39 6.17
C LEU A 131 -16.38 11.20 4.65
N GLU A 132 -17.53 11.60 4.10
CA GLU A 132 -17.79 11.61 2.64
C GLU A 132 -16.75 12.45 1.89
N ASN A 133 -16.49 13.68 2.35
CA ASN A 133 -15.53 14.59 1.70
C ASN A 133 -14.10 14.04 1.76
N ARG A 134 -13.68 13.48 2.91
CA ARG A 134 -12.35 12.86 3.07
C ARG A 134 -12.14 11.69 2.12
N CYS A 135 -13.18 10.88 1.90
CA CYS A 135 -13.13 9.74 0.98
C CYS A 135 -13.29 10.13 -0.50
N ARG A 136 -13.83 11.32 -0.80
CA ARG A 136 -14.13 11.79 -2.18
C ARG A 136 -12.96 11.65 -3.14
N PHE A 137 -11.76 12.08 -2.73
CA PHE A 137 -10.56 11.99 -3.57
C PHE A 137 -10.19 10.55 -3.94
N ALA A 138 -10.31 9.61 -2.99
CA ALA A 138 -10.05 8.20 -3.26
C ALA A 138 -11.11 7.61 -4.21
N PHE A 139 -12.38 7.99 -4.07
CA PHE A 139 -13.44 7.56 -4.99
C PHE A 139 -13.30 8.14 -6.40
N GLU A 140 -12.88 9.41 -6.54
CA GLU A 140 -12.59 10.02 -7.84
C GLU A 140 -11.42 9.30 -8.55
N ILE A 141 -10.38 8.92 -7.81
CA ILE A 141 -9.32 8.06 -8.34
C ILE A 141 -9.89 6.70 -8.75
N ILE A 142 -10.62 6.01 -7.88
CA ILE A 142 -11.20 4.69 -8.19
C ILE A 142 -12.05 4.74 -9.45
N GLU A 143 -12.98 5.70 -9.55
CA GLU A 143 -13.85 5.89 -10.72
C GLU A 143 -13.04 6.13 -11.99
N ALA A 144 -12.06 7.03 -11.95
CA ALA A 144 -11.20 7.32 -13.10
C ALA A 144 -10.44 6.07 -13.59
N VAL A 145 -9.99 5.21 -12.69
CA VAL A 145 -9.23 4.00 -13.04
C VAL A 145 -10.11 2.84 -13.45
N THR A 146 -11.25 2.62 -12.79
CA THR A 146 -12.21 1.60 -13.20
C THR A 146 -12.77 1.89 -14.60
N ASN A 147 -12.87 3.17 -14.98
CA ASN A 147 -13.21 3.59 -16.34
C ASN A 147 -12.07 3.36 -17.36
N GLU A 148 -10.80 3.40 -16.94
CA GLU A 148 -9.63 3.21 -17.82
C GLU A 148 -9.32 1.72 -18.10
N ILE A 149 -9.31 0.86 -17.06
CA ILE A 149 -8.89 -0.56 -17.17
C ILE A 149 -9.96 -1.59 -16.80
N GLY A 150 -11.14 -1.15 -16.34
CA GLY A 150 -12.21 -2.03 -15.87
C GLY A 150 -12.03 -2.48 -14.41
N ALA A 151 -13.10 -2.40 -13.62
CA ALA A 151 -13.08 -2.70 -12.19
C ALA A 151 -12.61 -4.12 -11.81
N HIS A 152 -12.85 -5.10 -12.69
CA HIS A 152 -12.37 -6.48 -12.57
C HIS A 152 -10.84 -6.63 -12.58
N ARG A 153 -10.07 -5.56 -12.74
CA ARG A 153 -8.60 -5.51 -12.64
C ARG A 153 -8.09 -4.59 -11.54
N VAL A 154 -8.99 -3.88 -10.85
CA VAL A 154 -8.67 -2.87 -9.85
C VAL A 154 -8.93 -3.46 -8.46
N GLY A 155 -7.95 -3.36 -7.59
CA GLY A 155 -8.13 -3.53 -6.16
C GLY A 155 -7.57 -2.33 -5.40
N ILE A 156 -8.08 -2.10 -4.20
CA ILE A 156 -7.62 -1.01 -3.32
C ILE A 156 -6.97 -1.59 -2.06
N ARG A 157 -5.89 -0.94 -1.59
CA ARG A 157 -5.27 -1.24 -0.31
C ARG A 157 -5.59 -0.16 0.71
N LEU A 158 -6.01 -0.55 1.91
CA LEU A 158 -6.46 0.36 2.98
C LEU A 158 -5.82 0.00 4.32
N SER A 159 -5.52 1.01 5.13
CA SER A 159 -4.91 0.87 6.46
C SER A 159 -5.60 1.77 7.50
N PRO A 160 -6.92 1.58 7.76
CA PRO A 160 -7.71 2.55 8.54
C PRO A 160 -7.14 2.83 9.94
N PHE A 161 -6.63 1.79 10.60
CA PHE A 161 -6.11 1.81 11.97
C PHE A 161 -4.61 2.14 12.07
N ALA A 162 -3.93 2.34 10.95
CA ALA A 162 -2.50 2.68 10.95
C ALA A 162 -2.29 4.17 11.23
N ASP A 163 -1.26 4.48 12.02
CA ASP A 163 -0.90 5.84 12.47
C ASP A 163 0.60 6.15 12.22
N TYR A 164 1.27 5.35 11.38
CA TYR A 164 2.64 5.66 10.97
C TYR A 164 2.69 6.96 10.15
N SER A 165 3.81 7.69 10.23
CA SER A 165 3.96 9.02 9.62
C SER A 165 2.86 10.01 10.04
N GLU A 166 2.49 9.98 11.33
CA GLU A 166 1.49 10.87 11.96
C GLU A 166 0.17 10.90 11.18
N CYS A 167 -0.27 9.74 10.70
CA CYS A 167 -1.35 9.61 9.72
C CYS A 167 -2.45 8.68 10.23
N GLY A 168 -2.98 8.99 11.41
CA GLY A 168 -4.10 8.31 12.06
C GLY A 168 -5.47 8.97 11.83
N ASP A 169 -6.52 8.28 12.23
CA ASP A 169 -7.91 8.74 12.17
C ASP A 169 -8.56 8.71 13.56
N SER A 170 -9.48 9.62 13.84
CA SER A 170 -10.20 9.67 15.12
C SER A 170 -11.26 8.56 15.30
N ASN A 171 -11.74 7.97 14.20
CA ASN A 171 -12.68 6.85 14.19
C ASN A 171 -12.39 5.88 13.03
N PRO A 172 -11.27 5.12 13.11
CA PRO A 172 -10.81 4.25 12.02
C PRO A 172 -11.81 3.12 11.70
N GLN A 173 -12.63 2.72 12.68
CA GLN A 173 -13.71 1.76 12.50
C GLN A 173 -14.81 2.29 11.57
N ALA A 174 -15.25 3.55 11.76
CA ALA A 174 -16.25 4.17 10.90
C ALA A 174 -15.68 4.47 9.50
N LEU A 175 -14.43 4.93 9.41
CA LEU A 175 -13.74 5.14 8.13
C LEU A 175 -13.63 3.84 7.32
N GLY A 176 -13.13 2.76 7.94
CA GLY A 176 -12.97 1.48 7.27
C GLY A 176 -14.29 0.83 6.85
N LEU A 177 -15.35 0.97 7.65
CA LEU A 177 -16.68 0.47 7.32
C LEU A 177 -17.30 1.25 6.15
N TYR A 178 -17.30 2.59 6.21
CA TYR A 178 -17.82 3.44 5.14
C TYR A 178 -17.11 3.20 3.82
N MET A 179 -15.78 3.04 3.83
CA MET A 179 -15.03 2.66 2.64
C MET A 179 -15.47 1.28 2.13
N ALA A 180 -15.54 0.25 2.98
CA ALA A 180 -15.96 -1.09 2.57
C ALA A 180 -17.36 -1.11 1.91
N GLU A 181 -18.33 -0.41 2.48
CA GLU A 181 -19.69 -0.28 1.93
C GLU A 181 -19.70 0.48 0.58
N ALA A 182 -19.03 1.63 0.52
CA ALA A 182 -19.02 2.48 -0.68
C ALA A 182 -18.27 1.83 -1.86
N LEU A 183 -17.26 1.00 -1.60
CA LEU A 183 -16.48 0.31 -2.63
C LEU A 183 -17.30 -0.70 -3.45
N ASN A 184 -18.38 -1.25 -2.88
CA ASN A 184 -19.27 -2.19 -3.59
C ASN A 184 -19.88 -1.57 -4.86
N LYS A 185 -20.16 -0.26 -4.86
CA LYS A 185 -20.66 0.49 -6.04
C LYS A 185 -19.77 0.29 -7.28
N TYR A 186 -18.46 0.16 -7.08
CA TYR A 186 -17.47 0.11 -8.17
C TYR A 186 -17.17 -1.31 -8.65
N GLY A 187 -17.61 -2.37 -7.96
CA GLY A 187 -17.38 -3.75 -8.38
C GLY A 187 -15.90 -4.12 -8.47
N LEU A 188 -15.08 -3.65 -7.53
CA LEU A 188 -13.63 -3.90 -7.52
C LEU A 188 -13.30 -5.38 -7.36
N LEU A 189 -12.18 -5.81 -7.95
CA LEU A 189 -11.69 -7.18 -7.86
C LEU A 189 -11.40 -7.60 -6.42
N TYR A 190 -10.77 -6.72 -5.64
CA TYR A 190 -10.48 -6.96 -4.23
C TYR A 190 -10.37 -5.69 -3.36
N CYS A 191 -10.60 -5.86 -2.07
CA CYS A 191 -10.18 -4.92 -1.03
C CYS A 191 -9.09 -5.57 -0.17
N HIS A 192 -7.95 -4.90 -0.02
CA HIS A 192 -6.77 -5.40 0.70
C HIS A 192 -6.55 -4.57 1.97
N MET A 193 -6.92 -5.10 3.13
CA MET A 193 -6.88 -4.37 4.40
C MET A 193 -5.67 -4.75 5.26
N VAL A 194 -5.02 -3.73 5.83
CA VAL A 194 -3.97 -3.88 6.84
C VAL A 194 -4.62 -4.08 8.21
N GLU A 195 -4.20 -5.13 8.91
CA GLU A 195 -4.68 -5.50 10.24
C GLU A 195 -4.47 -4.38 11.28
N PRO A 196 -5.43 -4.15 12.20
CA PRO A 196 -5.31 -3.15 13.26
C PRO A 196 -4.10 -3.34 14.17
N ARG A 197 -3.63 -4.59 14.31
CA ARG A 197 -2.40 -4.93 15.06
C ARG A 197 -1.12 -4.35 14.45
N MET A 198 -1.18 -3.73 13.28
CA MET A 198 -0.07 -3.06 12.59
C MET A 198 -0.22 -1.53 12.63
N ARG A 199 -0.53 -0.96 13.81
CA ARG A 199 -0.68 0.50 13.98
C ARG A 199 0.59 1.27 13.58
N THR A 200 1.75 0.73 13.93
CA THR A 200 3.08 1.24 13.56
C THR A 200 3.81 0.29 12.62
N VAL A 201 4.82 0.80 11.90
CA VAL A 201 5.65 -0.03 11.00
C VAL A 201 6.47 -1.03 11.83
N GLY A 202 6.64 -2.24 11.30
CA GLY A 202 7.59 -3.23 11.83
C GLY A 202 7.13 -4.02 13.07
N ALA A 203 6.30 -3.46 13.94
CA ALA A 203 5.83 -4.09 15.19
C ALA A 203 4.40 -4.66 15.08
N LYS A 204 4.10 -5.67 15.90
CA LYS A 204 2.72 -6.05 16.26
C LYS A 204 2.35 -5.29 17.53
N THR A 205 1.16 -4.74 17.61
CA THR A 205 0.56 -4.17 18.81
C THR A 205 -0.69 -4.97 19.19
N GLU A 206 -0.92 -5.23 20.46
CA GLU A 206 -2.18 -5.80 20.92
C GLU A 206 -3.30 -4.76 20.79
N CYS A 207 -4.44 -5.16 20.23
CA CYS A 207 -5.62 -4.33 20.04
C CYS A 207 -6.88 -5.20 19.98
N GLU A 208 -8.01 -4.64 20.43
CA GLU A 208 -9.33 -5.29 20.33
C GLU A 208 -10.03 -5.03 18.99
N ASP A 209 -9.49 -4.10 18.19
CA ASP A 209 -9.97 -3.73 16.87
C ASP A 209 -9.96 -4.91 15.88
N SER A 210 -10.93 -4.97 14.97
CA SER A 210 -11.08 -6.08 14.02
C SER A 210 -11.53 -5.62 12.63
N LEU A 211 -11.03 -6.30 11.59
CA LEU A 211 -11.47 -6.10 10.20
C LEU A 211 -12.79 -6.84 9.86
N VAL A 212 -13.31 -7.68 10.76
CA VAL A 212 -14.52 -8.49 10.50
C VAL A 212 -15.75 -7.66 10.09
N PRO A 213 -16.03 -6.47 10.66
CA PRO A 213 -17.10 -5.61 10.16
C PRO A 213 -16.90 -5.18 8.70
N MET A 214 -15.67 -4.84 8.31
CA MET A 214 -15.33 -4.47 6.93
C MET A 214 -15.41 -5.67 5.99
N ARG A 215 -14.98 -6.87 6.41
CA ARG A 215 -15.14 -8.12 5.64
C ARG A 215 -16.60 -8.41 5.34
N LYS A 216 -17.50 -8.16 6.30
CA LYS A 216 -18.95 -8.38 6.16
C LYS A 216 -19.62 -7.32 5.27
N ALA A 217 -19.07 -6.12 5.22
CA ALA A 217 -19.60 -5.01 4.42
C ALA A 217 -19.14 -5.05 2.96
N PHE A 218 -17.93 -5.54 2.68
CA PHE A 218 -17.42 -5.65 1.31
C PHE A 218 -17.84 -6.97 0.64
N GLU A 219 -18.51 -6.87 -0.49
CA GLU A 219 -19.10 -8.03 -1.20
C GLU A 219 -18.09 -8.79 -2.08
N GLY A 220 -16.97 -8.17 -2.43
CA GLY A 220 -15.91 -8.77 -3.25
C GLY A 220 -14.84 -9.53 -2.45
N THR A 221 -13.74 -9.89 -3.13
CA THR A 221 -12.59 -10.59 -2.52
C THR A 221 -11.91 -9.72 -1.46
N PHE A 222 -11.81 -10.21 -0.24
CA PHE A 222 -11.21 -9.52 0.89
C PHE A 222 -9.86 -10.14 1.26
N ILE A 223 -8.79 -9.35 1.11
CA ILE A 223 -7.41 -9.75 1.40
C ILE A 223 -6.97 -9.10 2.70
N VAL A 224 -6.41 -9.87 3.65
CA VAL A 224 -5.84 -9.33 4.89
C VAL A 224 -4.32 -9.41 4.90
N VAL A 225 -3.66 -8.43 5.53
CA VAL A 225 -2.21 -8.41 5.75
C VAL A 225 -1.89 -7.83 7.11
N GLY A 226 -0.92 -8.41 7.82
CA GLY A 226 -0.39 -7.78 9.03
C GLY A 226 0.07 -8.75 10.10
N GLY A 227 1.29 -9.27 9.93
CA GLY A 227 1.90 -10.14 10.93
C GLY A 227 1.30 -11.54 11.04
N TYR A 228 0.52 -11.97 10.05
CA TYR A 228 0.08 -13.35 9.91
C TYR A 228 1.28 -14.31 9.84
N ASP A 229 1.15 -15.43 10.55
CA ASP A 229 1.88 -16.68 10.35
C ASP A 229 0.96 -17.69 9.64
N ARG A 230 1.39 -18.94 9.52
CA ARG A 230 0.64 -20.02 8.86
C ARG A 230 -0.66 -20.32 9.61
N GLU A 231 -0.60 -20.45 10.93
CA GLU A 231 -1.71 -20.88 11.77
C GLU A 231 -2.82 -19.82 11.89
N ASP A 232 -2.47 -18.55 12.12
CA ASP A 232 -3.46 -17.46 12.11
C ASP A 232 -3.97 -17.16 10.68
N GLY A 233 -3.12 -17.36 9.66
CA GLY A 233 -3.52 -17.22 8.26
C GLY A 233 -4.60 -18.22 7.86
N ASN A 234 -4.41 -19.51 8.20
CA ASN A 234 -5.42 -20.54 7.97
C ASN A 234 -6.72 -20.22 8.72
N LYS A 235 -6.64 -19.85 10.00
CA LYS A 235 -7.81 -19.45 10.80
C LYS A 235 -8.56 -18.25 10.20
N ALA A 236 -7.86 -17.27 9.62
CA ALA A 236 -8.51 -16.12 8.99
C ALA A 236 -9.40 -16.52 7.81
N VAL A 237 -9.03 -17.58 7.08
CA VAL A 237 -9.85 -18.13 5.98
C VAL A 237 -10.94 -19.06 6.55
N ASP A 238 -10.59 -20.00 7.43
CA ASP A 238 -11.52 -20.96 8.03
C ASP A 238 -12.68 -20.27 8.80
N GLU A 239 -12.39 -19.16 9.47
CA GLU A 239 -13.35 -18.36 10.24
C GLU A 239 -14.07 -17.30 9.38
N ASN A 240 -13.88 -17.30 8.05
CA ASN A 240 -14.42 -16.34 7.08
C ASN A 240 -14.12 -14.86 7.46
N ARG A 241 -12.92 -14.59 7.98
CA ARG A 241 -12.40 -13.24 8.24
C ARG A 241 -11.78 -12.62 6.99
N ALA A 242 -11.31 -13.46 6.06
CA ALA A 242 -10.72 -13.07 4.79
C ALA A 242 -10.87 -14.19 3.75
N ASP A 243 -10.82 -13.85 2.46
CA ASP A 243 -10.73 -14.85 1.38
C ASP A 243 -9.27 -15.18 1.05
N LEU A 244 -8.35 -14.23 1.28
CA LEU A 244 -6.92 -14.36 1.02
C LEU A 244 -6.09 -13.70 2.13
N VAL A 245 -4.90 -14.24 2.40
CA VAL A 245 -3.93 -13.68 3.35
C VAL A 245 -2.63 -13.35 2.61
N ALA A 246 -2.18 -12.10 2.73
CA ALA A 246 -0.94 -11.63 2.11
C ALA A 246 0.22 -11.62 3.11
N TYR A 247 1.41 -11.99 2.63
CA TYR A 247 2.64 -12.08 3.43
C TYR A 247 3.73 -11.21 2.80
N GLY A 248 4.34 -10.33 3.61
CA GLY A 248 5.47 -9.48 3.20
C GLY A 248 6.81 -10.08 3.62
N ARG A 249 7.25 -9.78 4.84
CA ARG A 249 8.55 -10.19 5.43
C ARG A 249 8.87 -11.68 5.27
N HIS A 250 7.89 -12.56 5.46
CA HIS A 250 8.09 -14.00 5.26
C HIS A 250 8.34 -14.37 3.80
N PHE A 251 7.65 -13.73 2.85
CA PHE A 251 7.79 -14.01 1.43
C PHE A 251 9.13 -13.48 0.88
N LEU A 252 9.62 -12.32 1.38
CA LEU A 252 10.95 -11.81 1.04
C LEU A 252 12.04 -12.85 1.35
N ALA A 253 11.99 -13.46 2.54
CA ALA A 253 13.00 -14.43 2.96
C ALA A 253 12.74 -15.88 2.47
N ASN A 254 11.55 -16.17 1.96
CA ASN A 254 11.14 -17.53 1.57
C ASN A 254 10.48 -17.43 0.18
N PRO A 255 11.24 -17.54 -0.92
CA PRO A 255 10.70 -17.43 -2.27
C PRO A 255 9.67 -18.53 -2.59
N ASP A 256 9.72 -19.62 -1.83
CA ASP A 256 8.85 -20.79 -1.84
C ASP A 256 7.90 -20.87 -0.62
N LEU A 257 7.59 -19.74 0.02
CA LEU A 257 6.72 -19.68 1.22
C LEU A 257 5.45 -20.54 1.14
N PRO A 258 4.67 -20.56 0.02
CA PRO A 258 3.49 -21.42 -0.07
C PRO A 258 3.81 -22.91 0.09
N LYS A 259 4.94 -23.38 -0.47
CA LYS A 259 5.36 -24.78 -0.37
C LYS A 259 5.77 -25.12 1.06
N ARG A 260 6.47 -24.21 1.74
CA ARG A 260 6.84 -24.37 3.15
C ARG A 260 5.61 -24.42 4.06
N PHE A 261 4.58 -23.62 3.79
CA PHE A 261 3.31 -23.67 4.53
C PHE A 261 2.52 -24.95 4.27
N GLU A 262 2.48 -25.45 3.02
CA GLU A 262 1.79 -26.70 2.66
C GLU A 262 2.29 -27.87 3.52
N ILE A 263 3.62 -28.03 3.62
CA ILE A 263 4.25 -29.18 4.31
C ILE A 263 4.71 -28.87 5.75
N ASN A 264 4.43 -27.66 6.25
CA ASN A 264 4.88 -27.17 7.55
C ASN A 264 6.42 -27.21 7.76
N ALA A 265 7.17 -26.81 6.73
CA ALA A 265 8.63 -26.73 6.77
C ALA A 265 9.13 -25.48 7.52
N PRO A 266 10.37 -25.51 8.08
CA PRO A 266 11.00 -24.33 8.66
C PRO A 266 11.11 -23.16 7.67
N LEU A 267 10.86 -21.95 8.17
CA LEU A 267 11.07 -20.72 7.41
C LEU A 267 12.50 -20.21 7.58
N ASN A 268 13.07 -19.71 6.48
CA ASN A 268 14.24 -18.86 6.50
C ASN A 268 13.95 -17.61 7.36
N LYS A 269 14.92 -17.19 8.17
CA LYS A 269 14.84 -15.94 8.94
C LYS A 269 15.10 -14.76 8.01
N TYR A 270 14.19 -13.78 8.02
CA TYR A 270 14.42 -12.51 7.33
C TYR A 270 15.46 -11.66 8.09
N ASN A 271 16.31 -10.96 7.35
CA ASN A 271 17.20 -9.92 7.88
C ASN A 271 16.59 -8.53 7.62
N ARG A 272 16.40 -7.72 8.67
CA ARG A 272 15.85 -6.36 8.54
C ARG A 272 16.86 -5.39 7.90
N ASP A 273 18.14 -5.58 8.20
CA ASP A 273 19.22 -4.68 7.80
C ASP A 273 19.36 -4.61 6.27
N THR A 274 18.89 -5.64 5.56
CA THR A 274 18.89 -5.75 4.09
C THR A 274 17.54 -5.50 3.44
N PHE A 275 16.50 -5.05 4.17
CA PHE A 275 15.19 -4.74 3.57
C PHE A 275 15.26 -3.56 2.59
N TYR A 276 16.19 -2.64 2.80
CA TYR A 276 16.42 -1.46 1.98
C TYR A 276 17.91 -1.38 1.67
N THR A 277 18.35 -2.19 0.72
CA THR A 277 19.75 -2.29 0.26
C THR A 277 19.87 -1.88 -1.20
N GLU A 278 21.04 -1.38 -1.58
CA GLU A 278 21.43 -1.18 -2.99
C GLU A 278 22.05 -2.46 -3.60
N ASP A 279 22.38 -3.45 -2.78
CA ASP A 279 22.92 -4.73 -3.24
C ASP A 279 21.83 -5.53 -3.99
N PRO A 280 22.05 -5.93 -5.26
CA PRO A 280 21.03 -6.61 -6.07
C PRO A 280 20.84 -8.09 -5.69
N VAL A 281 21.65 -8.63 -4.77
CA VAL A 281 21.67 -10.05 -4.39
C VAL A 281 21.43 -10.22 -2.89
N VAL A 282 22.23 -9.56 -2.05
CA VAL A 282 22.32 -9.83 -0.60
C VAL A 282 21.05 -9.41 0.13
N GLY A 283 20.33 -10.38 0.69
CA GLY A 283 19.03 -10.20 1.33
C GLY A 283 17.89 -9.92 0.35
N TYR A 284 18.06 -10.23 -0.94
CA TYR A 284 17.03 -10.02 -1.97
C TYR A 284 16.82 -11.25 -2.87
N THR A 285 17.87 -11.82 -3.46
CA THR A 285 17.79 -13.03 -4.31
C THR A 285 18.65 -14.20 -3.82
N ASP A 286 19.34 -14.04 -2.70
CA ASP A 286 20.21 -15.04 -2.06
C ASP A 286 19.50 -15.93 -1.02
N TYR A 287 18.22 -15.66 -0.73
CA TYR A 287 17.43 -16.49 0.16
C TYR A 287 17.15 -17.88 -0.45
N PRO A 288 17.63 -18.97 0.19
CA PRO A 288 17.59 -20.29 -0.42
C PRO A 288 16.18 -20.89 -0.48
N PHE A 289 15.90 -21.64 -1.54
CA PHE A 289 14.74 -22.51 -1.66
C PHE A 289 14.85 -23.71 -0.72
N LEU A 290 13.73 -24.34 -0.35
CA LEU A 290 13.75 -25.49 0.56
C LEU A 290 14.56 -26.67 0.01
N GLU A 291 14.54 -26.87 -1.31
CA GLU A 291 15.29 -27.91 -2.03
C GLU A 291 16.82 -27.72 -1.97
N GLU A 292 17.30 -26.51 -1.64
CA GLU A 292 18.72 -26.17 -1.53
C GLU A 292 19.27 -26.36 -0.11
N ILE A 293 18.38 -26.64 0.86
CA ILE A 293 18.69 -26.79 2.31
C ILE A 293 18.51 -28.26 2.76
N ALA A 294 17.89 -29.10 1.93
CA ALA A 294 17.45 -30.47 2.25
C ALA A 294 18.55 -31.54 2.07
#